data_AF-A0AAD7YU95-F1
#
_entry.id   AF-A0AAD7YU95-F1
#
_cell.length_a   1.000
_cell.length_b   1.000
_cell.length_c   1.000
_cell.angle_alpha   90.00
_cell.angle_beta   90.00
_cell.angle_gamma   90.00
#
_symmetry.space_group_name_H-M   'P 1'
#
loop_
_entity.id
_entity.type
_entity.pdbx_description
1 polymer ?
#
loop_
_entity_poly.entity_id
_entity_poly.type
_entity_poly.pdbx_seq_one_letter_code
_entity_poly.pdbx_strand_id
1 'polypeptide(L)'
;MVQYKYFILQLDDAGQKNMPAEESYKLIIGNMAQSTFPNVMTALQIYRSLMITNATGERNFSKLKLIKNCLRSTMSQNRLNSLAIMAIENDVLEKITFQDILNDFVSKKVRRVNI
;
A
#
# COMPACT_ATOMS: atom_id res chain seq x y z
N MET A 1 26.79 -2.86 23.65
CA MET A 1 27.09 -1.41 23.72
C MET A 1 28.30 -1.02 22.85
N VAL A 2 29.38 -1.81 22.84
CA VAL A 2 30.61 -1.52 22.06
C VAL A 2 30.40 -1.64 20.53
N GLN A 3 29.70 -2.67 20.05
CA GLN A 3 29.40 -2.84 18.61
C GLN A 3 28.53 -1.72 18.04
N TYR A 4 27.53 -1.26 18.81
CA TYR A 4 26.69 -0.13 18.42
C TYR A 4 27.53 1.15 18.31
N LYS A 5 28.48 1.36 19.24
CA LYS A 5 29.37 2.52 19.22
C LYS A 5 30.30 2.53 18.00
N TYR A 6 30.80 1.36 17.58
CA TYR A 6 31.57 1.19 16.34
C TYR A 6 30.75 1.45 15.08
N PHE A 7 29.50 0.98 15.05
CA PHE A 7 28.58 1.22 13.93
C PHE A 7 28.23 2.71 13.78
N ILE A 8 28.02 3.43 14.89
CA ILE A 8 27.78 4.88 14.86
C ILE A 8 29.02 5.66 14.42
N LEU A 9 30.22 5.26 14.85
CA LEU A 9 31.48 5.87 14.38
C LEU A 9 31.69 5.69 12.87
N GLN A 10 31.37 4.50 12.32
CA GLN A 10 31.43 4.24 10.88
C GLN A 10 30.43 5.06 10.06
N LEU A 11 29.29 5.45 10.66
CA LEU A 11 28.30 6.32 10.01
C LEU A 11 28.70 7.81 10.06
N ASP A 12 29.45 8.23 11.08
CA ASP A 12 29.92 9.62 11.24
C ASP A 12 31.11 9.93 10.31
N ASP A 13 32.01 8.95 10.08
CA ASP A 13 33.13 9.06 9.13
C ASP A 13 32.70 9.10 7.65
N ALA A 14 31.48 8.65 7.33
CA ALA A 14 30.94 8.60 5.97
C ALA A 14 30.30 9.92 5.48
N GLY A 15 30.24 10.97 6.32
CA GLY A 15 29.79 12.31 5.91
C GLY A 15 28.32 12.42 5.46
N GLN A 16 27.50 11.39 5.65
CA GLN A 16 26.08 11.36 5.24
C GLN A 16 25.15 11.85 6.35
N LYS A 17 25.26 13.12 6.73
CA LYS A 17 24.32 13.73 7.69
C LYS A 17 22.89 13.91 7.15
N ASN A 18 22.66 13.72 5.84
CA ASN A 18 21.35 13.86 5.20
C ASN A 18 21.13 12.78 4.11
N MET A 19 21.09 11.49 4.49
CA MET A 19 20.60 10.44 3.58
C MET A 19 19.07 10.33 3.65
N PRO A 20 18.37 10.11 2.50
CA PRO A 20 16.97 9.75 2.50
C PRO A 20 16.72 8.52 3.39
N ALA A 21 15.64 8.55 4.18
CA ALA A 21 15.30 7.47 5.12
C ALA A 21 15.17 6.07 4.46
N GLU A 22 14.96 6.04 3.14
CA GLU A 22 14.86 4.81 2.36
C GLU A 22 16.23 4.16 2.09
N GLU A 23 17.27 4.96 1.81
CA GLU A 23 18.62 4.47 1.54
C GLU A 23 19.30 3.96 2.81
N SER A 24 19.11 4.68 3.92
CA SER A 24 19.59 4.23 5.23
C SER A 24 18.94 2.93 5.68
N TYR A 25 17.64 2.75 5.42
CA TYR A 25 16.94 1.48 5.70
C TYR A 25 17.46 0.32 4.83
N LYS A 26 17.70 0.54 3.53
CA LYS A 26 18.31 -0.46 2.64
C LYS A 26 19.69 -0.89 3.12
N LEU A 27 20.50 0.06 3.61
CA LEU A 27 21.81 -0.23 4.19
C LEU A 27 21.72 -1.04 5.49
N ILE A 28 20.74 -0.74 6.34
CA ILE A 28 20.48 -1.48 7.60
C ILE A 28 20.02 -2.92 7.31
N ILE A 29 19.19 -3.13 6.29
CA ILE A 29 18.78 -4.49 5.86
C ILE A 29 19.96 -5.25 5.25
N GLY A 30 20.75 -4.59 4.40
CA GLY A 30 21.88 -5.22 3.70
C GLY A 30 23.00 -5.66 4.64
N ASN A 31 23.21 -4.93 5.74
CA ASN A 31 24.23 -5.25 6.74
C ASN A 31 23.66 -6.11 7.87
N MET A 32 23.52 -7.43 7.66
CA MET A 32 23.34 -8.52 8.67
C MET A 32 22.40 -8.29 9.90
N ALA A 33 21.68 -7.18 10.00
CA ALA A 33 20.94 -6.80 11.20
C ALA A 33 19.72 -7.70 11.43
N GLN A 34 19.24 -8.37 10.37
CA GLN A 34 18.20 -9.39 10.46
C GLN A 34 18.63 -10.60 11.28
N SER A 35 19.88 -11.05 11.15
CA SER A 35 20.40 -12.18 11.94
C SER A 35 20.82 -11.80 13.36
N THR A 36 21.26 -10.55 13.56
CA THR A 36 21.80 -10.11 14.87
C THR A 36 20.70 -9.60 15.81
N PHE A 37 19.69 -8.88 15.29
CA PHE A 37 18.64 -8.25 16.11
C PHE A 37 17.24 -8.35 15.45
N PRO A 38 16.64 -9.56 15.40
CA PRO A 38 15.36 -9.78 14.72
C PRO A 38 14.21 -8.94 15.31
N ASN A 39 14.16 -8.76 16.63
CA ASN A 39 13.09 -8.00 17.29
C ASN A 39 13.14 -6.50 16.97
N VAL A 40 14.33 -5.93 16.82
CA VAL A 40 14.51 -4.51 16.45
C VAL A 40 14.06 -4.30 15.01
N MET A 41 14.36 -5.25 14.12
CA MET A 41 13.90 -5.22 12.74
C MET A 41 12.37 -5.27 12.65
N THR A 42 11.73 -6.18 13.41
CA THR A 42 10.26 -6.26 13.48
C THR A 42 9.65 -4.96 14.01
N ALA A 43 10.22 -4.38 15.07
CA ALA A 43 9.75 -3.10 15.61
C ALA A 43 9.87 -1.96 14.58
N LEU A 44 10.96 -1.90 13.82
CA LEU A 44 11.14 -0.91 12.76
C LEU A 44 10.16 -1.09 11.58
N GLN A 45 9.84 -2.35 11.22
CA GLN A 45 8.84 -2.64 10.20
C GLN A 45 7.44 -2.20 10.64
N ILE A 46 7.06 -2.51 11.88
CA ILE A 46 5.79 -2.07 12.46
C ILE A 46 5.76 -0.54 12.53
N TYR A 47 6.80 0.09 13.05
CA TYR A 47 6.92 1.55 13.12
C TYR A 47 6.77 2.21 11.74
N ARG A 48 7.39 1.64 10.69
CA ARG A 48 7.26 2.13 9.31
C ARG A 48 5.83 2.01 8.79
N SER A 49 5.15 0.90 9.07
CA SER A 49 3.74 0.71 8.68
C SER A 49 2.79 1.68 9.40
N LEU A 50 3.16 2.12 10.60
CA LEU A 50 2.37 3.05 11.42
C LEU A 50 2.66 4.53 11.11
N MET A 51 3.92 4.88 10.80
CA MET A 51 4.37 6.27 10.83
C MET A 51 4.76 6.85 9.46
N ILE A 52 4.96 6.04 8.44
CA ILE A 52 5.32 6.55 7.11
C ILE A 52 4.07 6.62 6.23
N THR A 53 3.55 7.86 6.16
CA THR A 53 2.62 8.42 5.18
C THR A 53 1.11 8.25 5.43
N ASN A 54 0.57 9.05 6.35
CA ASN A 54 -0.85 9.41 6.34
C ASN A 54 -1.32 9.94 4.97
N ALA A 55 -0.42 10.44 4.11
CA ALA A 55 -0.75 10.92 2.76
C ALA A 55 -1.50 9.86 1.92
N THR A 56 -1.15 8.58 2.02
CA THR A 56 -1.87 7.51 1.31
C THR A 56 -3.27 7.29 1.88
N GLY A 57 -3.39 7.30 3.21
CA GLY A 57 -4.69 7.25 3.88
C GLY A 57 -5.57 8.46 3.56
N GLU A 58 -5.02 9.67 3.60
CA GLU A 58 -5.67 10.93 3.24
C GLU A 58 -6.13 10.94 1.78
N ARG A 59 -5.28 10.46 0.85
CA ARG A 59 -5.65 10.26 -0.56
C ARG A 59 -6.83 9.29 -0.69
N ASN A 60 -6.81 8.19 0.05
CA ASN A 60 -7.89 7.20 0.07
C ASN A 60 -9.19 7.79 0.65
N PHE A 61 -9.14 8.57 1.73
CA PHE A 61 -10.31 9.26 2.28
C PHE A 61 -10.83 10.37 1.37
N SER A 62 -9.94 11.08 0.66
CA SER A 62 -10.32 12.06 -0.35
C SER A 62 -11.07 11.40 -1.52
N LYS A 63 -10.57 10.25 -2.01
CA LYS A 63 -11.28 9.44 -3.00
C LYS A 63 -12.61 8.89 -2.46
N LEU A 64 -12.64 8.42 -1.21
CA LEU A 64 -13.85 7.93 -0.57
C LEU A 64 -14.93 9.02 -0.47
N LYS A 65 -14.54 10.27 -0.22
CA LYS A 65 -15.45 11.43 -0.22
C LYS A 65 -16.10 11.67 -1.58
N LEU A 66 -15.38 11.40 -2.68
CA LEU A 66 -15.94 11.48 -4.04
C LEU A 66 -16.91 10.32 -4.33
N ILE A 67 -16.60 9.12 -3.84
CA ILE A 67 -17.43 7.92 -4.02
C ILE A 67 -18.72 8.03 -3.20
N LYS A 68 -18.60 8.41 -1.92
CA LYS A 68 -19.69 8.62 -0.96
C LYS A 68 -19.93 10.10 -0.76
N ASN A 69 -20.70 10.69 -1.66
CA ASN A 69 -21.12 12.08 -1.59
C ASN A 69 -22.54 12.22 -0.99
N CYS A 70 -22.97 13.44 -0.68
CA CYS A 70 -24.27 13.74 -0.05
C CYS A 70 -25.47 13.16 -0.83
N LEU A 71 -25.42 13.22 -2.16
CA LEU A 71 -26.47 12.71 -3.05
C LEU A 71 -26.51 11.17 -3.12
N ARG A 72 -25.43 10.49 -2.73
CA ARG A 72 -25.30 9.02 -2.71
C ARG A 72 -25.25 8.46 -1.28
N SER A 73 -25.85 9.18 -0.34
CA SER A 73 -25.85 8.84 1.09
C SER A 73 -26.62 7.55 1.42
N THR A 74 -27.54 7.11 0.55
CA THR A 74 -28.39 5.92 0.73
C THR A 74 -27.83 4.64 0.10
N MET A 75 -26.57 4.64 -0.37
CA MET A 75 -25.95 3.48 -0.98
C MET A 75 -25.69 2.35 0.03
N SER A 76 -25.92 1.09 -0.39
CA SER A 76 -25.58 -0.08 0.41
C SER A 76 -24.07 -0.26 0.61
N GLN A 77 -23.68 -0.85 1.74
CA GLN A 77 -22.27 -1.07 2.07
C GLN A 77 -21.54 -1.93 1.03
N ASN A 78 -22.22 -2.95 0.48
CA ASN A 78 -21.65 -3.82 -0.56
C ASN A 78 -21.29 -3.04 -1.83
N ARG A 79 -22.16 -2.12 -2.26
CA ARG A 79 -21.90 -1.27 -3.43
C ARG A 79 -20.79 -0.27 -3.13
N LEU A 80 -20.77 0.33 -1.94
CA LEU A 80 -19.70 1.24 -1.50
C LEU A 80 -18.33 0.54 -1.54
N ASN A 81 -18.25 -0.66 -0.97
CA ASN A 81 -17.00 -1.42 -0.91
C ASN A 81 -16.50 -1.78 -2.31
N SER A 82 -17.40 -2.23 -3.19
CA SER A 82 -17.06 -2.54 -4.59
C SER A 82 -16.49 -1.33 -5.33
N LEU A 83 -17.11 -0.15 -5.16
CA LEU A 83 -16.62 1.12 -5.75
C LEU A 83 -15.28 1.57 -5.16
N ALA A 84 -15.09 1.40 -3.85
CA ALA A 84 -13.83 1.73 -3.18
C ALA A 84 -12.68 0.87 -3.70
N ILE A 85 -12.89 -0.45 -3.84
CA ILE A 85 -11.89 -1.37 -4.41
C ILE A 85 -11.53 -0.96 -5.84
N MET A 86 -12.53 -0.69 -6.69
CA MET A 86 -12.27 -0.24 -8.06
C MET A 86 -11.47 1.07 -8.13
N ALA A 87 -11.67 1.98 -7.16
CA ALA A 87 -10.95 3.25 -7.13
C ALA A 87 -9.52 3.13 -6.60
N ILE A 88 -9.26 2.17 -5.69
CA ILE A 88 -7.92 1.86 -5.18
C ILE A 88 -7.12 1.13 -6.25
N GLU A 89 -7.72 0.12 -6.89
CA GLU A 89 -7.12 -0.74 -7.91
C GLU A 89 -7.37 -0.22 -9.34
N ASN A 90 -7.42 1.10 -9.51
CA ASN A 90 -7.70 1.70 -10.81
C ASN A 90 -6.67 1.29 -11.88
N ASP A 91 -5.40 1.13 -11.49
CA ASP A 91 -4.31 0.70 -12.38
C ASP A 91 -4.51 -0.72 -12.92
N VAL A 92 -5.21 -1.57 -12.16
CA VAL A 92 -5.61 -2.92 -12.61
C VAL A 92 -6.83 -2.80 -13.53
N LEU A 93 -7.80 -1.97 -13.17
CA LEU A 93 -9.01 -1.75 -13.95
C LEU A 93 -8.71 -1.19 -15.35
N GLU A 94 -7.72 -0.33 -15.50
CA GLU A 94 -7.27 0.21 -16.79
C GLU A 94 -6.74 -0.86 -17.74
N LYS A 95 -6.28 -2.00 -17.22
CA LYS A 95 -5.80 -3.14 -18.02
C LYS A 95 -6.92 -4.06 -18.49
N ILE A 96 -8.14 -3.91 -17.95
CA ILE A 96 -9.28 -4.75 -18.28
C ILE A 96 -10.00 -4.17 -19.50
N THR A 97 -10.17 -4.98 -20.55
CA THR A 97 -10.86 -4.55 -21.76
C THR A 97 -12.38 -4.55 -21.57
N PHE A 98 -13.06 -3.55 -22.11
CA PHE A 98 -14.53 -3.48 -22.05
C PHE A 98 -15.21 -4.70 -22.69
N GLN A 99 -14.63 -5.28 -23.74
CA GLN A 99 -15.14 -6.49 -24.38
C GLN A 99 -15.19 -7.68 -23.42
N ASP A 100 -14.18 -7.84 -22.57
CA ASP A 100 -14.12 -8.93 -21.59
C ASP A 100 -15.23 -8.77 -20.54
N ILE A 101 -15.46 -7.53 -20.07
CA ILE A 101 -16.55 -7.22 -19.14
C ILE A 101 -17.91 -7.51 -19.79
N LEU A 102 -18.10 -7.13 -21.05
CA LEU A 102 -19.34 -7.39 -21.78
C LEU A 102 -19.59 -8.89 -21.94
N ASN A 103 -18.57 -9.65 -22.34
CA ASN A 103 -18.66 -11.09 -22.51
C ASN A 103 -18.96 -11.79 -21.17
N ASP A 104 -18.33 -11.36 -20.08
CA ASP A 104 -18.61 -11.88 -18.73
C ASP A 104 -20.05 -11.53 -18.30
N PHE A 105 -20.50 -10.29 -18.51
CA PHE A 105 -21.86 -9.88 -18.18
C PHE A 105 -22.91 -10.65 -18.99
N VAL A 106 -22.69 -10.84 -20.29
CA VAL A 106 -23.56 -11.63 -21.16
C VAL A 106 -23.57 -13.08 -20.68
N SER A 107 -22.43 -13.71 -20.44
CA SER A 107 -22.39 -15.12 -19.99
C SER A 107 -23.15 -15.35 -18.67
N LYS A 108 -23.11 -14.38 -17.74
CA LYS A 108 -23.86 -14.42 -16.47
C LYS A 108 -25.35 -14.11 -16.65
N LYS A 109 -25.73 -13.32 -17.66
CA LYS A 109 -27.11 -12.88 -17.90
C LYS A 109 -27.87 -13.75 -18.90
N VAL A 110 -27.19 -14.57 -19.68
CA VAL A 110 -27.79 -15.63 -20.50
C VAL A 110 -28.43 -16.63 -19.55
N ARG A 111 -29.72 -16.41 -19.27
CA ARG A 111 -30.62 -17.45 -18.79
C ARG A 111 -30.52 -18.57 -19.82
N ARG A 112 -30.16 -19.78 -19.39
CA ARG A 112 -30.06 -21.00 -20.19
C ARG A 112 -31.23 -21.08 -21.18
N VAL A 113 -31.04 -20.62 -22.42
CA VAL A 113 -31.92 -20.98 -23.52
C VAL A 113 -31.30 -22.24 -24.10
N ASN A 114 -31.69 -23.39 -23.54
CA ASN A 114 -31.52 -24.64 -24.24
C ASN A 114 -32.46 -24.59 -25.44
N ILE A 115 -31.90 -24.48 -26.63
CA ILE A 115 -32.56 -24.82 -27.90
C ILE A 115 -32.38 -26.31 -28.10
#